data_AF-A0A7S2LXC4-F1
#
_entry.id   AF-A0A7S2LXC4-F1
#
_cell.length_a   1.000
_cell.length_b   1.000
_cell.length_c   1.000
_cell.angle_alpha   90.00
_cell.angle_beta   90.00
_cell.angle_gamma   90.00
#
_symmetry.space_group_name_H-M   'P 1'
#
loop_
_entity.id
_entity.type
_entity.pdbx_description
1 polymer ?
#
loop_
_entity_poly.entity_id
_entity_poly.type
_entity_poly.pdbx_seq_one_letter_code
_entity_poly.pdbx_strand_id
1 'polypeptide(L)'
;MEVIRAFAGEAEPPEPAGAARTPEAPTAAREPAAFGHYVLGDVALARELRMTPKEAEDEARALSKEKLEDMNRALDEYILRQMCFKSEIVDEIARLHEDSAYAILGVSSQATDAEIKRAYRVVAMQCHPDKGGDKEDFQELRDAYEKIMEQRKTAGGADRAE
;
A
#
# COMPACT_ATOMS: atom_id res chain seq x y z
N MET A 1 -26.62 -2.04 2.88
CA MET A 1 -27.13 -2.39 4.22
C MET A 1 -26.18 -1.81 5.26
N GLU A 2 -26.61 -0.76 5.96
CA GLU A 2 -25.87 -0.11 7.05
C GLU A 2 -25.93 -0.96 8.33
N VAL A 3 -24.83 -1.04 9.08
CA VAL A 3 -24.87 -1.51 10.47
C VAL A 3 -24.12 -0.49 11.34
N ILE A 4 -24.91 0.30 12.08
CA ILE A 4 -24.51 1.37 12.99
C ILE A 4 -24.46 0.81 14.42
N ARG A 5 -23.39 1.21 15.15
CA ARG A 5 -23.23 1.43 16.61
C ARG A 5 -23.97 0.53 17.62
N ALA A 6 -23.21 0.03 18.60
CA ALA A 6 -23.55 0.18 20.02
C ALA A 6 -22.39 -0.34 20.89
N PHE A 7 -21.74 0.53 21.67
CA PHE A 7 -21.19 0.19 23.00
C PHE A 7 -20.95 1.51 23.77
N ALA A 8 -22.04 2.05 24.30
CA ALA A 8 -22.07 2.70 25.60
C ALA A 8 -22.49 1.58 26.58
N GLY A 9 -22.00 1.42 27.79
CA GLY A 9 -21.04 2.13 28.62
C GLY A 9 -21.24 1.56 30.02
N GLU A 10 -20.20 1.48 30.85
CA GLU A 10 -20.37 1.46 32.30
C GLU A 10 -19.29 2.37 32.90
N ALA A 11 -19.77 3.40 33.59
CA ALA A 11 -18.98 4.40 34.27
C ALA A 11 -18.74 3.93 35.70
N GLU A 12 -17.48 3.80 36.11
CA GLU A 12 -17.10 3.68 37.51
C GLU A 12 -17.08 5.06 38.20
N PRO A 13 -17.45 5.15 39.48
CA PRO A 13 -17.55 6.41 40.20
C PRO A 13 -16.18 6.99 40.60
N PRO A 14 -16.07 8.32 40.80
CA PRO A 14 -14.80 8.98 41.11
C PRO A 14 -14.46 8.92 42.61
N GLU A 15 -13.26 8.46 42.93
CA GLU A 15 -12.64 8.56 44.28
C GLU A 15 -11.86 9.89 44.45
N PRO A 16 -11.70 10.40 45.69
CA PRO A 16 -11.60 11.83 45.95
C PRO A 16 -10.19 12.45 45.88
N ALA A 17 -10.21 13.77 45.64
CA ALA A 17 -9.07 14.67 45.51
C ALA A 17 -8.21 14.82 46.78
N GLY A 18 -6.89 14.89 46.60
CA GLY A 18 -6.00 15.49 47.60
C GLY A 18 -4.53 15.04 47.56
N ALA A 19 -3.73 15.61 46.65
CA ALA A 19 -2.31 15.93 46.90
C ALA A 19 -1.73 16.67 45.69
N ALA A 20 -1.47 17.97 45.87
CA ALA A 20 -0.79 18.80 44.89
C ALA A 20 0.58 18.20 44.52
N ARG A 21 0.74 17.79 43.26
CA ARG A 21 2.04 17.51 42.65
C ARG A 21 2.37 18.66 41.72
N THR A 22 3.48 19.32 42.00
CA THR A 22 4.14 20.32 41.18
C THR A 22 4.38 19.79 39.76
N PRO A 23 4.36 20.64 38.71
CA PRO A 23 4.66 20.20 37.36
C PRO A 23 6.15 19.91 37.25
N GLU A 24 6.51 18.63 37.21
CA GLU A 24 7.85 18.21 36.80
C GLU A 24 8.05 18.55 35.32
N ALA A 25 9.18 19.18 35.02
CA ALA A 25 9.62 19.55 33.69
C ALA A 25 9.61 18.34 32.73
N PRO A 26 9.43 18.54 31.41
CA PRO A 26 9.39 17.44 30.46
C PRO A 26 10.70 16.67 30.53
N THR A 27 10.63 15.44 31.03
CA THR A 27 11.70 14.45 30.97
C THR A 27 12.13 14.30 29.53
N ALA A 28 13.29 14.86 29.22
CA ALA A 28 14.00 14.61 27.97
C ALA A 28 14.03 13.10 27.75
N ALA A 29 13.49 12.67 26.61
CA ALA A 29 13.52 11.29 26.17
C ALA A 29 14.97 10.81 26.27
N ARG A 30 15.18 9.84 27.16
CA ARG A 30 16.48 9.24 27.43
C ARG A 30 16.88 8.52 26.15
N GLU A 31 17.88 9.06 25.44
CA GLU A 31 18.43 8.44 24.23
C GLU A 31 18.88 7.01 24.57
N PRO A 32 18.41 5.97 23.85
CA PRO A 32 18.91 4.63 24.07
C PRO A 32 20.35 4.55 23.59
N ALA A 33 21.25 4.28 24.53
CA ALA A 33 22.67 4.11 24.27
C ALA A 33 22.97 2.83 23.47
N ALA A 34 23.64 3.03 22.33
CA ALA A 34 24.65 2.20 21.70
C ALA A 34 24.35 0.71 21.41
N PHE A 35 23.83 0.44 20.21
CA PHE A 35 24.51 -0.39 19.20
C PHE A 35 24.34 0.32 17.86
N GLY A 36 25.44 0.89 17.34
CA GLY A 36 25.45 1.93 16.32
C GLY A 36 25.09 1.44 14.92
N HIS A 37 23.79 1.38 14.63
CA HIS A 37 23.28 1.58 13.28
C HIS A 37 22.31 2.75 13.33
N TYR A 38 22.63 3.83 12.61
CA TYR A 38 21.67 4.89 12.36
C TYR A 38 20.50 4.27 11.58
N VAL A 39 19.30 4.23 12.17
CA VAL A 39 18.11 3.70 11.51
C VAL A 39 17.28 4.86 11.02
N LEU A 40 17.20 5.04 9.70
CA LEU A 40 16.38 6.07 9.09
C LEU A 40 14.91 5.63 9.08
N GLY A 41 14.11 6.22 9.97
CA GLY A 41 12.66 6.08 9.98
C GLY A 41 11.95 7.16 9.16
N ASP A 42 10.65 6.98 8.94
CA ASP A 42 9.84 7.85 8.06
C ASP A 42 9.80 9.31 8.53
N VAL A 43 9.79 9.55 9.85
CA VAL A 43 9.82 10.90 10.44
C VAL A 43 11.17 11.58 10.22
N ALA A 44 12.26 10.82 10.34
CA ALA A 44 13.61 11.34 10.09
C ALA A 44 13.78 11.68 8.60
N LEU A 45 13.34 10.79 7.70
CA LEU A 45 13.35 11.06 6.26
C LEU A 45 12.51 12.29 5.90
N ALA A 46 11.32 12.45 6.48
CA ALA A 46 10.46 13.59 6.21
C ALA A 46 11.09 14.93 6.65
N ARG A 47 11.91 14.93 7.70
CA ARG A 47 12.74 16.07 8.08
C ARG A 47 13.79 16.34 7.02
N GLU A 48 14.60 15.34 6.66
CA GLU A 48 15.68 15.47 5.68
C GLU A 48 15.17 16.01 4.33
N LEU A 49 14.04 15.48 3.84
CA LEU A 49 13.42 15.92 2.57
C LEU A 49 12.90 17.36 2.59
N ARG A 50 12.71 17.96 3.77
CA ARG A 50 12.25 19.35 3.93
C ARG A 50 13.40 20.33 4.14
N MET A 51 14.62 19.85 4.34
CA MET A 51 15.79 20.72 4.52
C MET A 51 16.15 21.41 3.21
N THR A 52 16.61 22.65 3.32
CA THR A 52 17.21 23.36 2.19
C THR A 52 18.63 22.83 1.94
N PRO A 53 19.17 22.99 0.71
CA PRO A 53 20.55 22.58 0.42
C PRO A 53 21.59 23.19 1.37
N LYS A 54 21.39 24.46 1.75
CA LYS A 54 22.28 25.17 2.67
C LYS A 54 22.26 24.57 4.09
N GLU A 55 21.07 24.26 4.61
CA GLU A 55 20.94 23.64 5.94
C GLU A 55 21.56 22.24 5.96
N ALA A 56 21.40 21.47 4.89
CA ALA A 56 22.01 20.16 4.75
C ALA A 56 23.55 20.25 4.69
N GLU A 57 24.09 21.22 3.95
CA GLU A 57 25.53 21.48 3.91
C GLU A 57 26.09 21.91 5.28
N ASP A 58 25.40 22.81 5.97
CA ASP A 58 25.81 23.30 7.29
C ASP A 58 25.80 22.17 8.34
N GLU A 59 24.79 21.29 8.31
CA GLU A 59 24.69 20.10 9.17
C GLU A 59 25.77 19.06 8.83
N ALA A 60 26.01 18.80 7.54
CA ALA A 60 27.06 17.88 7.11
C ALA A 60 28.46 18.34 7.53
N ARG A 61 28.74 19.65 7.50
CA ARG A 61 30.00 20.23 7.97
C ARG A 61 30.20 20.09 9.49
N ALA A 62 29.11 19.98 10.25
CA ALA A 62 29.15 19.79 11.70
C ALA A 62 29.35 18.31 12.11
N LEU A 63 29.21 17.36 11.17
CA LEU A 63 29.32 15.93 11.42
C LEU A 63 30.73 15.38 11.09
N SER A 64 31.11 14.30 11.76
CA SER A 64 32.32 13.56 11.42
C SER A 64 32.11 12.71 10.16
N LYS A 65 33.19 12.39 9.45
CA LYS A 65 33.15 11.51 8.27
C LYS A 65 32.47 10.16 8.55
N GLU A 66 32.79 9.56 9.69
CA GLU A 66 32.19 8.29 10.14
C GLU A 66 30.67 8.37 10.27
N LYS A 67 30.15 9.45 10.88
CA LYS A 67 28.70 9.66 11.00
C LYS A 67 28.02 9.86 9.65
N LEU A 68 28.67 10.58 8.73
CA LEU A 68 28.15 10.75 7.37
C LEU A 68 28.09 9.42 6.62
N GLU A 69 29.10 8.56 6.76
CA GLU A 69 29.13 7.23 6.16
C GLU A 69 28.02 6.32 6.72
N ASP A 70 27.77 6.37 8.03
CA ASP A 70 26.67 5.62 8.65
C ASP A 70 25.28 6.12 8.22
N MET A 71 25.11 7.44 8.08
CA MET A 71 23.87 8.02 7.54
C MET A 71 23.63 7.60 6.09
N ASN A 72 24.67 7.62 5.25
CA ASN A 72 24.58 7.16 3.86
C ASN A 72 24.18 5.68 3.79
N ARG A 73 24.79 4.82 4.63
CA ARG A 73 24.43 3.40 4.70
C ARG A 73 22.95 3.20 5.06
N ALA A 74 22.44 3.97 6.01
CA ALA A 74 21.04 3.88 6.42
C ALA A 74 20.06 4.36 5.34
N LEU A 75 20.44 5.39 4.56
CA LEU A 75 19.69 5.84 3.40
C LEU A 75 19.62 4.73 2.34
N ASP A 76 20.76 4.09 2.04
CA ASP A 76 20.83 2.98 1.09
C ASP A 76 19.95 1.80 1.55
N GLU A 77 20.05 1.39 2.82
CA GLU A 77 19.21 0.34 3.40
C GLU A 77 17.72 0.69 3.34
N TYR A 78 17.36 1.94 3.65
CA TYR A 78 15.98 2.43 3.56
C TYR A 78 15.47 2.38 2.12
N ILE A 79 16.26 2.88 1.15
CA ILE A 79 15.90 2.87 -0.27
C ILE A 79 15.66 1.44 -0.74
N LEU A 80 16.57 0.52 -0.43
CA LEU A 80 16.43 -0.89 -0.80
C LEU A 80 15.16 -1.50 -0.20
N ARG A 81 14.87 -1.25 1.09
CA ARG A 81 13.64 -1.71 1.75
C ARG A 81 12.40 -1.18 1.04
N GLN A 82 12.36 0.12 0.73
CA GLN A 82 11.22 0.74 0.04
C GLN A 82 11.06 0.23 -1.40
N MET A 83 12.16 -0.04 -2.11
CA MET A 83 12.12 -0.61 -3.45
C MET A 83 11.51 -2.02 -3.44
N CYS A 84 11.95 -2.88 -2.52
CA CYS A 84 11.38 -4.22 -2.36
C CYS A 84 9.88 -4.14 -2.02
N PHE A 85 9.53 -3.35 -1.01
CA PHE A 85 8.14 -3.21 -0.57
C PHE A 85 7.23 -2.62 -1.66
N LYS A 86 7.72 -1.63 -2.41
CA LYS A 86 7.00 -1.09 -3.56
C LYS A 86 6.76 -2.17 -4.62
N SER A 87 7.77 -2.98 -4.93
CA SER A 87 7.61 -4.08 -5.89
C SER A 87 6.53 -5.06 -5.41
N GLU A 88 6.58 -5.48 -4.16
CA GLU A 88 5.61 -6.39 -3.56
C GLU A 88 4.19 -5.85 -3.61
N ILE A 89 3.99 -4.57 -3.25
CA ILE A 89 2.68 -3.92 -3.34
C ILE A 89 2.20 -3.86 -4.78
N VAL A 90 3.08 -3.48 -5.72
CA VAL A 90 2.70 -3.39 -7.14
C VAL A 90 2.28 -4.75 -7.68
N ASP A 91 3.03 -5.80 -7.35
CA ASP A 91 2.72 -7.17 -7.75
C ASP A 91 1.42 -7.66 -7.11
N GLU A 92 1.17 -7.33 -5.84
CA GLU A 92 -0.07 -7.69 -5.15
C GLU A 92 -1.29 -6.95 -5.70
N ILE A 93 -1.15 -5.65 -5.99
CA ILE A 93 -2.20 -4.88 -6.66
C ILE A 93 -2.52 -5.50 -8.01
N ALA A 94 -1.50 -5.89 -8.78
CA ALA A 94 -1.69 -6.54 -10.08
C ALA A 94 -2.45 -7.87 -9.94
N ARG A 95 -2.12 -8.70 -8.94
CA ARG A 95 -2.84 -9.95 -8.64
C ARG A 95 -4.30 -9.73 -8.28
N LEU A 96 -4.57 -8.83 -7.33
CA LEU A 96 -5.95 -8.52 -6.92
C LEU A 96 -6.79 -7.99 -8.10
N HIS A 97 -6.16 -7.19 -8.95
CA HIS A 97 -6.76 -6.65 -10.17
C HIS A 97 -7.06 -7.71 -11.23
N GLU A 98 -6.31 -8.79 -11.28
CA GLU A 98 -6.53 -9.95 -12.16
C GLU A 98 -7.66 -10.82 -11.61
N ASP A 99 -7.60 -11.19 -10.33
CA ASP A 99 -8.63 -11.99 -9.66
C ASP A 99 -10.01 -11.32 -9.73
N SER A 100 -10.06 -9.99 -9.57
CA SER A 100 -11.29 -9.21 -9.74
C SER A 100 -11.88 -9.33 -11.14
N ALA A 101 -11.05 -9.29 -12.19
CA ALA A 101 -11.54 -9.42 -13.57
C ALA A 101 -12.15 -10.81 -13.83
N TYR A 102 -11.50 -11.87 -13.34
CA TYR A 102 -12.04 -13.23 -13.43
C TYR A 102 -13.33 -13.40 -12.62
N ALA A 103 -13.40 -12.77 -11.44
CA ALA A 103 -14.60 -12.76 -10.59
C ALA A 103 -15.78 -12.04 -11.25
N ILE A 104 -15.57 -10.91 -11.94
CA ILE A 104 -16.61 -10.19 -12.70
C ILE A 104 -17.22 -11.08 -13.79
N LEU A 105 -16.39 -11.89 -14.47
CA LEU A 105 -16.87 -12.84 -15.48
C LEU A 105 -17.48 -14.12 -14.86
N GLY A 106 -17.37 -14.30 -13.54
CA GLY A 106 -17.86 -15.48 -12.83
C GLY A 106 -17.11 -16.76 -13.17
N VAL A 107 -15.84 -16.65 -13.55
CA VAL A 107 -15.00 -17.78 -13.97
C VAL A 107 -13.74 -17.89 -13.11
N SER A 108 -13.16 -19.08 -13.05
CA SER A 108 -11.87 -19.29 -12.40
C SER A 108 -10.73 -18.66 -13.21
N SER A 109 -9.66 -18.21 -12.55
CA SER A 109 -8.41 -17.78 -13.21
C SER A 109 -7.80 -18.89 -14.09
N GLN A 110 -8.11 -20.15 -13.78
CA GLN A 110 -7.70 -21.33 -14.55
C GLN A 110 -8.62 -21.65 -15.74
N ALA A 111 -9.69 -20.88 -15.98
CA ALA A 111 -10.63 -21.15 -17.07
C ALA A 111 -9.94 -21.02 -18.43
N THR A 112 -10.29 -21.86 -19.39
CA THR A 112 -9.75 -21.77 -20.76
C THR A 112 -10.27 -20.53 -21.50
N ASP A 113 -9.57 -20.09 -22.55
CA ASP A 113 -10.04 -18.98 -23.41
C ASP A 113 -11.44 -19.20 -23.98
N ALA A 114 -11.79 -20.47 -24.23
CA ALA A 114 -13.12 -20.86 -24.70
C ALA A 114 -14.19 -20.66 -23.62
N GLU A 115 -13.88 -20.98 -22.36
CA GLU A 115 -14.77 -20.79 -21.20
C GLU A 115 -14.97 -19.30 -20.89
N ILE A 116 -13.90 -18.51 -20.93
CA ILE A 116 -13.95 -17.04 -20.73
C ILE A 116 -14.83 -16.38 -21.79
N LYS A 117 -14.63 -16.72 -23.07
CA LYS A 117 -15.45 -16.22 -24.18
C LYS A 117 -16.91 -16.63 -24.06
N ARG A 118 -17.18 -17.83 -23.55
CA ARG A 118 -18.54 -18.31 -23.33
C ARG A 118 -19.21 -17.55 -22.19
N ALA A 119 -18.54 -17.40 -21.05
CA ALA A 119 -19.04 -16.68 -19.89
C ALA A 119 -19.34 -15.22 -20.23
N TYR A 120 -18.40 -14.53 -20.90
CA TYR A 120 -18.60 -13.15 -21.37
C TYR A 120 -19.86 -13.01 -22.21
N ARG A 121 -20.09 -13.89 -23.20
CA ARG A 121 -21.30 -13.83 -24.04
C ARG A 121 -22.58 -14.03 -23.24
N VAL A 122 -22.57 -14.92 -22.25
CA VAL A 122 -23.73 -15.19 -21.41
C VAL A 122 -24.07 -13.98 -20.54
N VAL A 123 -23.08 -13.41 -19.84
CA VAL A 123 -23.29 -12.26 -18.95
C VAL A 123 -23.60 -11.00 -19.76
N ALA A 124 -22.94 -10.79 -20.90
CA ALA A 124 -23.20 -9.65 -21.79
C ALA A 124 -24.64 -9.64 -22.33
N MET A 125 -25.23 -10.82 -22.56
CA MET A 125 -26.63 -10.92 -22.97
C MET A 125 -27.62 -10.61 -21.83
N GLN A 126 -27.20 -10.76 -20.56
CA GLN A 126 -28.00 -10.45 -19.37
C GLN A 126 -27.92 -8.97 -19.01
N CYS A 127 -26.72 -8.38 -19.07
CA CYS A 127 -26.48 -6.97 -18.75
C CYS A 127 -26.72 -6.01 -19.93
N HIS A 128 -27.25 -6.48 -21.07
CA HIS A 128 -27.41 -5.63 -22.24
C HIS A 128 -28.40 -4.48 -21.98
N PRO A 129 -28.04 -3.20 -22.24
CA PRO A 129 -28.90 -2.05 -21.94
C PRO A 129 -30.23 -2.09 -22.69
N ASP A 130 -30.24 -2.57 -23.94
CA ASP A 130 -31.49 -2.75 -24.71
C ASP A 130 -32.46 -3.79 -24.13
N LYS A 131 -31.99 -4.65 -23.20
CA LYS A 131 -32.80 -5.65 -22.51
C LYS A 131 -33.11 -5.27 -21.06
N GLY A 132 -32.81 -4.03 -20.67
CA GLY A 132 -33.03 -3.51 -19.32
C GLY A 132 -31.87 -3.72 -18.36
N GLY A 133 -30.67 -4.03 -18.86
CA GLY A 133 -29.45 -4.09 -18.05
C GLY A 133 -28.80 -2.72 -17.82
N ASP A 134 -27.88 -2.66 -16.85
CA ASP A 134 -27.12 -1.45 -16.57
C ASP A 134 -25.96 -1.27 -17.57
N LYS A 135 -25.78 -0.04 -18.03
CA LYS A 135 -24.67 0.32 -18.93
C LYS A 135 -23.32 0.27 -18.19
N GLU A 136 -23.30 0.58 -16.90
CA GLU A 136 -22.10 0.54 -16.06
C GLU A 136 -21.63 -0.91 -15.89
N ASP A 137 -22.53 -1.83 -15.54
CA ASP A 137 -22.24 -3.26 -15.43
C ASP A 137 -21.72 -3.85 -16.76
N PHE A 138 -22.32 -3.46 -17.88
CA PHE A 138 -21.89 -3.91 -19.21
C PHE A 138 -20.49 -3.39 -19.56
N GLN A 139 -20.19 -2.16 -19.18
CA GLN A 139 -18.89 -1.54 -19.40
C GLN A 139 -17.82 -2.23 -18.55
N GLU A 140 -18.09 -2.50 -17.27
CA GLU A 140 -17.20 -3.21 -16.36
C GLU A 140 -16.93 -4.65 -16.83
N LEU A 141 -17.97 -5.36 -17.31
CA LEU A 141 -17.83 -6.69 -17.90
C LEU A 141 -16.92 -6.68 -19.14
N ARG A 142 -17.08 -5.68 -20.03
CA ARG A 142 -16.25 -5.56 -21.23
C ARG A 142 -14.80 -5.30 -20.85
N ASP A 143 -14.56 -4.38 -19.94
CA ASP A 143 -13.22 -3.99 -19.51
C ASP A 143 -12.50 -5.16 -18.81
N ALA A 144 -13.22 -5.94 -17.99
CA ALA A 144 -12.71 -7.17 -17.39
C ALA A 144 -12.32 -8.22 -18.45
N TYR A 145 -13.16 -8.44 -19.46
CA TYR A 145 -12.87 -9.39 -20.55
C TYR A 145 -11.65 -8.97 -21.38
N GLU A 146 -11.57 -7.69 -21.76
CA GLU A 146 -10.44 -7.16 -22.54
C GLU A 146 -9.11 -7.33 -21.78
N LYS A 147 -9.12 -7.00 -20.48
CA LYS A 147 -7.95 -7.13 -19.61
C LYS A 147 -7.46 -8.57 -19.50
N ILE A 148 -8.35 -9.53 -19.28
CA ILE A 148 -8.00 -10.96 -19.23
C ILE A 148 -7.35 -11.41 -20.55
N MET A 149 -7.94 -11.03 -21.68
CA MET A 149 -7.43 -11.43 -22.99
C MET A 149 -6.07 -10.79 -23.30
N GLU A 150 -5.85 -9.54 -22.91
CA GLU A 150 -4.55 -8.86 -23.05
C GLU A 150 -3.47 -9.50 -22.17
N GLN A 151 -3.78 -9.76 -20.90
CA GLN A 151 -2.87 -10.44 -19.97
C GLN A 151 -2.43 -11.80 -20.53
N ARG A 152 -3.38 -12.62 -20.99
CA ARG A 152 -3.07 -13.94 -21.61
C ARG A 152 -2.23 -13.84 -22.87
N LYS A 153 -2.45 -12.80 -23.68
CA LYS A 153 -1.63 -12.54 -24.86
C LYS A 153 -0.19 -12.19 -24.50
N THR A 154 0.01 -11.36 -23.46
CA THR A 154 1.36 -10.99 -22.99
C THR A 154 2.09 -12.15 -22.32
N ALA A 155 1.39 -12.96 -21.52
CA ALA A 155 1.95 -14.13 -20.87
C ALA A 155 2.32 -15.26 -21.86
N GLY A 156 1.51 -15.49 -22.89
CA GLY A 156 1.77 -16.50 -23.93
C GLY A 156 2.77 -16.08 -25.02
N GLY A 157 3.22 -14.82 -25.03
CA GLY A 157 4.16 -14.28 -26.02
C GLY A 157 5.64 -14.48 -25.69
N ALA A 158 5.98 -14.83 -24.45
CA ALA A 158 7.36 -15.02 -24.01
C ALA A 158 8.01 -16.34 -24.51
N ASP A 159 7.21 -17.26 -25.08
CA ASP A 159 7.62 -18.64 -25.40
C ASP A 159 7.74 -18.91 -26.92
N ARG A 160 7.79 -17.86 -27.77
CA ARG A 160 7.84 -17.99 -29.25
C ARG A 160 8.90 -17.11 -29.94
N ALA A 161 10.01 -16.85 -29.27
CA ALA A 161 11.17 -16.19 -29.87
C ALA A 161 12.41 -17.08 -29.74
N GLU A 162 12.49 -18.11 -30.59
CA GLU A 162 13.73 -18.82 -30.96
C GLU A 162 13.91 -18.75 -32.48
#